data_AF-A0A497JAA8-F1
#
_entry.id   AF-A0A497JAA8-F1
#
_cell.length_a   1.000
_cell.length_b   1.000
_cell.length_c   1.000
_cell.angle_alpha   90.00
_cell.angle_beta   90.00
_cell.angle_gamma   90.00
#
_symmetry.space_group_name_H-M   'P 1'
#
loop_
_entity.id
_entity.type
_entity.pdbx_description
1 polymer ?
#
loop_
_entity_poly.entity_id
_entity_poly.type
_entity_poly.pdbx_seq_one_letter_code
_entity_poly.pdbx_strand_id
1 'polypeptide(L)'
;MIEQEEMLEIFREYDREKITVATLGSHSALQILKGAKEEGFKTLAICVKGREEVYKRFKVADELLVLENFFEVLDQNIIEKLREKNSVLIPHGSLIAYIGIEGIENKLSVPFFGNRRILRWEADRSIEREWLEKAGLKMPREFKDPRDINCLCIVKFPGALGGRGYFLARNYDEFKEKVKEMVSKGSITEEDITNATIQEYITGVNMYLSYFYSPLS
;
A
#
# COMPACT_ATOMS: atom_id res chain seq x y z
N MET A 1 10.80 -4.36 -15.75
CA MET A 1 9.51 -4.67 -15.11
C MET A 1 9.20 -6.12 -15.41
N ILE A 2 8.78 -6.85 -14.39
CA ILE A 2 8.28 -8.22 -14.51
C ILE A 2 7.01 -8.19 -15.35
N GLU A 3 7.02 -8.93 -16.45
CA GLU A 3 5.90 -8.96 -17.37
C GLU A 3 4.86 -10.02 -16.96
N GLN A 4 3.63 -9.82 -17.43
CA GLN A 4 2.53 -10.75 -17.13
C GLN A 4 2.84 -12.17 -17.61
N GLU A 5 3.40 -12.32 -18.82
CA GLU A 5 3.68 -13.65 -19.38
C GLU A 5 4.72 -14.41 -18.56
N GLU A 6 5.76 -13.74 -18.06
CA GLU A 6 6.77 -14.34 -17.17
C GLU A 6 6.13 -14.94 -15.90
N MET A 7 5.17 -14.22 -15.30
CA MET A 7 4.44 -14.71 -14.13
C MET A 7 3.48 -15.86 -14.47
N LEU A 8 2.90 -15.85 -15.67
CA LEU A 8 2.03 -16.93 -16.15
C LEU A 8 2.84 -18.19 -16.45
N GLU A 9 4.05 -18.08 -17.00
CA GLU A 9 4.97 -19.20 -17.21
C GLU A 9 5.31 -19.88 -15.88
N ILE A 10 5.72 -19.11 -14.87
CA ILE A 10 5.98 -19.63 -13.52
C ILE A 10 4.74 -20.31 -12.94
N PHE A 11 3.56 -19.68 -13.07
CA PHE A 11 2.32 -20.24 -12.53
C PHE A 11 1.87 -21.52 -13.26
N ARG A 12 2.18 -21.68 -14.55
CA ARG A 12 1.88 -22.91 -15.32
C ARG A 12 2.68 -24.11 -14.82
N GLU A 13 3.84 -23.89 -14.22
CA GLU A 13 4.67 -24.94 -13.62
C GLU A 13 4.17 -25.38 -12.23
N TYR A 14 3.26 -24.62 -11.60
CA TYR A 14 2.77 -24.94 -10.27
C TYR A 14 1.83 -26.15 -10.26
N ASP A 15 1.94 -26.95 -9.20
CA ASP A 15 0.97 -28.00 -8.89
C ASP A 15 -0.35 -27.36 -8.43
N ARG A 16 -1.35 -27.41 -9.32
CA ARG A 16 -2.68 -26.77 -9.11
C ARG A 16 -3.44 -27.33 -7.91
N GLU A 17 -3.16 -28.57 -7.51
CA GLU A 17 -3.79 -29.17 -6.33
C GLU A 17 -3.10 -28.77 -5.01
N LYS A 18 -1.92 -28.13 -5.11
CA LYS A 18 -1.09 -27.75 -3.95
C LYS A 18 -0.79 -26.26 -3.91
N ILE A 19 -1.67 -25.43 -4.49
CA ILE A 19 -1.55 -23.98 -4.41
C ILE A 19 -1.58 -23.54 -2.95
N THR A 20 -0.60 -22.72 -2.58
CA THR A 20 -0.52 -22.10 -1.26
C THR A 20 -0.86 -20.62 -1.37
N VAL A 21 -1.80 -20.13 -0.57
CA VAL A 21 -2.05 -18.69 -0.45
C VAL A 21 -1.06 -18.10 0.54
N ALA A 22 -0.18 -17.23 0.06
CA ALA A 22 0.83 -16.56 0.86
C ALA A 22 0.51 -15.08 1.04
N THR A 23 0.89 -14.48 2.17
CA THR A 23 0.86 -13.03 2.34
C THR A 23 1.88 -12.58 3.40
N LEU A 24 2.22 -11.28 3.41
CA LEU A 24 3.03 -10.73 4.48
C LEU A 24 2.25 -10.77 5.79
N GLY A 25 2.90 -11.12 6.90
CA GLY A 25 2.32 -11.12 8.23
C GLY A 25 2.12 -9.70 8.78
N SER A 26 1.24 -8.90 8.18
CA SER A 26 0.88 -7.55 8.60
C SER A 26 -0.53 -7.16 8.10
N HIS A 27 -1.01 -5.95 8.44
CA HIS A 27 -2.22 -5.33 7.90
C HIS A 27 -3.47 -6.23 7.97
N SER A 28 -3.83 -6.88 6.86
CA SER A 28 -5.04 -7.69 6.69
C SER A 28 -4.76 -9.20 6.62
N ALA A 29 -3.53 -9.63 6.94
CA ALA A 29 -3.09 -11.02 6.81
C ALA A 29 -3.96 -12.02 7.56
N LEU A 30 -4.45 -11.69 8.76
CA LEU A 30 -5.33 -12.60 9.52
C LEU A 30 -6.58 -12.97 8.73
N GLN A 31 -7.24 -11.98 8.12
CA GLN A 31 -8.45 -12.19 7.33
C GLN A 31 -8.13 -12.93 6.02
N ILE A 32 -7.07 -12.53 5.34
CA ILE A 32 -6.62 -13.17 4.08
C ILE A 32 -6.36 -14.66 4.30
N LEU A 33 -5.55 -14.99 5.30
CA LEU A 33 -5.16 -16.37 5.60
C LEU A 33 -6.35 -17.18 6.11
N LYS A 34 -7.21 -16.58 6.95
CA LYS A 34 -8.42 -17.26 7.42
C LYS A 34 -9.38 -17.59 6.27
N GLY A 35 -9.64 -16.62 5.39
CA GLY A 35 -10.49 -16.82 4.21
C GLY A 35 -9.91 -17.88 3.27
N ALA A 36 -8.61 -17.84 2.99
CA ALA A 36 -7.94 -18.85 2.18
C ALA A 36 -8.10 -20.27 2.75
N LYS A 37 -7.99 -20.44 4.08
CA LYS A 37 -8.25 -21.72 4.74
C LYS A 37 -9.70 -22.17 4.60
N GLU A 38 -10.66 -21.26 4.71
CA GLU A 38 -12.09 -21.60 4.56
C GLU A 38 -12.42 -22.05 3.14
N GLU A 39 -11.71 -21.51 2.14
CA GLU A 39 -11.77 -21.94 0.74
C GLU A 39 -10.93 -23.21 0.45
N GLY A 40 -10.31 -23.83 1.47
CA GLY A 40 -9.58 -25.10 1.34
C GLY A 40 -8.13 -24.97 0.87
N PHE A 41 -7.58 -23.76 0.76
CA PHE A 41 -6.18 -23.57 0.40
C PHE A 41 -5.24 -23.79 1.59
N LYS A 42 -4.03 -24.27 1.28
CA LYS A 42 -2.91 -24.18 2.20
C LYS A 42 -2.47 -22.74 2.37
N THR A 43 -2.01 -22.37 3.55
CA THR A 43 -1.71 -20.97 3.88
C THR A 43 -0.30 -20.75 4.43
N LEU A 44 0.35 -19.67 3.99
CA LEU A 44 1.70 -19.30 4.43
C LEU A 44 1.75 -17.82 4.84
N ALA A 45 2.17 -17.56 6.08
CA ALA A 45 2.44 -16.19 6.52
C ALA A 45 3.94 -15.89 6.49
N ILE A 46 4.33 -14.85 5.76
CA ILE A 46 5.71 -14.34 5.70
C ILE A 46 5.86 -13.33 6.83
N CYS A 47 6.48 -13.70 7.95
CA CYS A 47 6.53 -12.88 9.16
C CYS A 47 7.92 -12.30 9.39
N VAL A 48 7.97 -11.13 10.03
CA VAL A 48 9.21 -10.65 10.64
C VAL A 48 9.37 -11.32 12.00
N LYS A 49 10.61 -11.69 12.34
CA LYS A 49 10.97 -12.29 13.63
C LYS A 49 10.42 -11.50 14.82
N GLY A 50 9.81 -12.22 15.76
CA GLY A 50 9.13 -11.65 16.92
C GLY A 50 7.68 -11.22 16.67
N ARG A 51 7.17 -11.34 15.44
CA ARG A 51 5.78 -10.98 15.07
C ARG A 51 4.96 -12.17 14.57
N GLU A 52 5.52 -13.36 14.55
CA GLU A 52 4.89 -14.57 14.01
C GLU A 52 3.83 -15.19 14.95
N GLU A 53 3.91 -14.89 16.25
CA GLU A 53 3.10 -15.54 17.29
C GLU A 53 1.59 -15.33 17.09
N VAL A 54 1.19 -14.16 16.59
CA VAL A 54 -0.23 -13.85 16.34
C VAL A 54 -0.85 -14.84 15.34
N TYR A 55 -0.12 -15.23 14.29
CA TYR A 55 -0.59 -16.15 13.26
C TYR A 55 -0.67 -17.59 13.77
N LYS A 56 0.24 -17.99 14.67
CA LYS A 56 0.19 -19.28 15.36
C LYS A 56 -1.03 -19.38 16.26
N ARG A 57 -1.29 -18.35 17.07
CA ARG A 57 -2.39 -18.35 18.05
C ARG A 57 -3.76 -18.43 17.39
N PHE A 58 -3.97 -17.65 16.33
CA PHE A 58 -5.21 -17.71 15.55
C PHE A 58 -5.28 -18.92 14.61
N LYS A 59 -4.19 -19.69 14.46
CA LYS A 59 -4.09 -20.88 13.61
C LYS A 59 -4.48 -20.63 12.15
N VAL A 60 -4.28 -19.41 11.68
CA VAL A 60 -4.67 -19.00 10.32
C VAL A 60 -3.61 -19.38 9.28
N ALA A 61 -2.37 -19.63 9.69
CA ALA A 61 -1.29 -20.04 8.79
C ALA A 61 -0.92 -21.52 9.04
N ASP A 62 -0.80 -22.31 7.98
CA ASP A 62 -0.27 -23.68 8.03
C ASP A 62 1.26 -23.68 8.07
N GLU A 63 1.87 -22.70 7.39
CA GLU A 63 3.31 -22.50 7.36
C GLU A 63 3.68 -21.07 7.72
N LEU A 64 4.86 -20.92 8.33
CA LEU A 64 5.43 -19.63 8.65
C LEU A 64 6.81 -19.52 8.01
N LEU A 65 7.00 -18.46 7.24
CA LEU A 65 8.30 -18.07 6.72
C LEU A 65 8.77 -16.85 7.51
N VAL A 66 9.70 -17.07 8.45
CA VAL A 66 10.21 -16.00 9.32
C VAL A 66 11.46 -15.38 8.71
N LEU A 67 11.44 -14.06 8.55
CA LEU A 67 12.50 -13.22 7.99
C LEU A 67 12.98 -12.22 9.07
N GLU A 68 14.18 -11.64 8.94
CA GLU A 68 14.61 -10.57 9.86
C GLU A 68 13.93 -9.23 9.51
N ASN A 69 13.59 -9.04 8.23
CA ASN A 69 12.81 -7.90 7.76
C ASN A 69 12.02 -8.27 6.49
N PHE A 70 11.00 -7.49 6.14
CA PHE A 70 10.16 -7.79 4.96
C PHE A 70 10.88 -7.60 3.62
N PHE A 71 11.98 -6.85 3.55
CA PHE A 71 12.71 -6.61 2.30
C PHE A 71 13.38 -7.89 1.79
N GLU A 72 13.73 -8.81 2.69
CA GLU A 72 14.28 -10.15 2.38
C GLU A 72 13.34 -11.01 1.53
N VAL A 73 12.06 -10.65 1.40
CA VAL A 73 11.15 -11.34 0.47
C VAL A 73 11.58 -11.19 -0.99
N LEU A 74 12.42 -10.19 -1.29
CA LEU A 74 13.02 -9.98 -2.60
C LEU A 74 14.28 -10.83 -2.82
N ASP A 75 14.78 -11.51 -1.79
CA ASP A 75 15.98 -12.33 -1.92
C ASP A 75 15.66 -13.59 -2.73
N GLN A 76 16.57 -13.95 -3.64
CA GLN A 76 16.35 -15.00 -4.62
C GLN A 76 16.00 -16.36 -3.98
N ASN A 77 16.69 -16.71 -2.89
CA ASN A 77 16.41 -17.93 -2.11
C ASN A 77 15.01 -17.93 -1.47
N ILE A 78 14.51 -16.75 -1.07
CA ILE A 78 13.16 -16.61 -0.50
C ILE A 78 12.10 -16.70 -1.60
N ILE A 79 12.34 -16.06 -2.74
CA ILE A 79 11.49 -16.18 -3.94
C ILE A 79 11.38 -17.63 -4.38
N GLU A 80 12.50 -18.34 -4.51
CA GLU A 80 12.53 -19.76 -4.87
C GLU A 80 11.75 -20.61 -3.88
N LYS A 81 11.95 -20.40 -2.58
CA LYS A 81 11.20 -21.11 -1.52
C LYS A 81 9.69 -20.86 -1.60
N LEU A 82 9.25 -19.66 -1.98
CA LEU A 82 7.83 -19.36 -2.21
C LEU A 82 7.31 -20.09 -3.45
N ARG A 83 8.10 -20.12 -4.53
CA ARG A 83 7.75 -20.83 -5.77
C ARG A 83 7.65 -22.33 -5.59
N GLU A 84 8.59 -22.95 -4.88
CA GLU A 84 8.56 -24.38 -4.54
C GLU A 84 7.31 -24.79 -3.76
N LYS A 85 6.70 -23.84 -3.05
CA LYS A 85 5.45 -24.03 -2.30
C LYS A 85 4.19 -23.75 -3.14
N ASN A 86 4.34 -23.52 -4.44
CA ASN A 86 3.28 -23.09 -5.34
C ASN A 86 2.53 -21.85 -4.79
N SER A 87 3.29 -20.90 -4.22
CA SER A 87 2.70 -19.78 -3.49
C SER A 87 2.14 -18.73 -4.44
N VAL A 88 0.87 -18.38 -4.27
CA VAL A 88 0.27 -17.17 -4.84
C VAL A 88 0.19 -16.13 -3.73
N LEU A 89 0.89 -15.01 -3.93
CA LEU A 89 0.94 -13.94 -2.94
C LEU A 89 -0.31 -13.05 -3.03
N ILE A 90 -0.95 -12.76 -1.90
CA ILE A 90 -2.03 -11.78 -1.81
C ILE A 90 -1.44 -10.46 -1.28
N PRO A 91 -1.37 -9.40 -2.11
CA PRO A 91 -0.78 -8.13 -1.71
C PRO A 91 -1.71 -7.35 -0.78
N HIS A 92 -1.14 -6.50 0.06
CA HIS A 92 -1.86 -5.51 0.86
C HIS A 92 -0.94 -4.31 1.14
N GLY A 93 -1.45 -3.23 1.76
CA GLY A 93 -0.74 -1.95 1.90
C GLY A 93 0.69 -2.03 2.45
N SER A 94 0.95 -2.93 3.40
CA SER A 94 2.31 -3.15 3.92
C SER A 94 3.33 -3.62 2.88
N LEU A 95 2.90 -4.30 1.80
CA LEU A 95 3.80 -4.75 0.73
C LEU A 95 4.52 -3.55 0.11
N ILE A 96 3.76 -2.55 -0.34
CA ILE A 96 4.32 -1.32 -0.92
C ILE A 96 5.15 -0.57 0.13
N ALA A 97 4.63 -0.45 1.35
CA ALA A 97 5.27 0.33 2.41
C ALA A 97 6.65 -0.23 2.83
N TYR A 98 6.84 -1.54 2.83
CA TYR A 98 8.09 -2.17 3.28
C TYR A 98 9.05 -2.52 2.14
N ILE A 99 8.53 -2.91 0.97
CA ILE A 99 9.34 -3.43 -0.13
C ILE A 99 9.59 -2.36 -1.20
N GLY A 100 8.68 -1.38 -1.30
CA GLY A 100 8.71 -0.34 -2.31
C GLY A 100 8.20 -0.83 -3.67
N ILE A 101 7.71 0.11 -4.48
CA ILE A 101 7.13 -0.19 -5.79
C ILE A 101 8.15 -0.81 -6.75
N GLU A 102 9.40 -0.34 -6.73
CA GLU A 102 10.45 -0.85 -7.61
C GLU A 102 10.83 -2.31 -7.31
N GLY A 103 10.83 -2.69 -6.02
CA GLY A 103 11.06 -4.07 -5.60
C GLY A 103 9.94 -4.99 -6.08
N ILE A 104 8.69 -4.53 -5.94
CA ILE A 104 7.51 -5.27 -6.41
C ILE A 104 7.53 -5.41 -7.94
N GLU A 105 7.74 -4.33 -8.67
CA GLU A 105 7.65 -4.36 -10.14
C GLU A 105 8.81 -5.09 -10.82
N ASN A 106 10.01 -5.12 -10.22
CA ASN A 106 11.19 -5.63 -10.90
C ASN A 106 11.84 -6.86 -10.27
N LYS A 107 11.58 -7.16 -8.99
CA LYS A 107 12.30 -8.22 -8.26
C LYS A 107 11.38 -9.30 -7.70
N LEU A 108 10.18 -8.96 -7.25
CA LEU A 108 9.25 -9.89 -6.61
C LEU A 108 8.61 -10.85 -7.62
N SER A 109 9.39 -11.78 -8.13
CA SER A 109 9.02 -12.72 -9.19
C SER A 109 8.29 -13.94 -8.62
N VAL A 110 7.26 -13.69 -7.83
CA VAL A 110 6.31 -14.68 -7.32
C VAL A 110 4.94 -14.33 -7.92
N PRO A 111 4.15 -15.30 -8.42
CA PRO A 111 2.77 -15.05 -8.81
C PRO A 111 2.01 -14.40 -7.65
N PHE A 112 1.31 -13.30 -7.92
CA PHE A 112 0.55 -12.59 -6.91
C PHE A 112 -0.81 -12.17 -7.48
N PHE A 113 -1.81 -12.09 -6.62
CA PHE A 113 -3.19 -11.82 -6.99
C PHE A 113 -3.42 -10.32 -7.22
N GLY A 114 -3.98 -9.97 -8.38
CA GLY A 114 -4.30 -8.59 -8.76
C GLY A 114 -3.45 -8.07 -9.92
N ASN A 115 -3.46 -6.76 -10.12
CA ASN A 115 -2.73 -6.10 -11.20
C ASN A 115 -1.45 -5.46 -10.66
N ARG A 116 -0.26 -5.88 -11.14
CA ARG A 116 1.02 -5.41 -10.56
C ARG A 116 1.22 -3.93 -10.80
N ARG A 117 0.82 -3.49 -11.99
CA ARG A 117 1.03 -2.13 -12.49
C ARG A 117 0.15 -1.13 -11.76
N ILE A 118 -1.00 -1.54 -11.21
CA ILE A 118 -1.91 -0.64 -10.50
C ILE A 118 -1.29 -0.11 -9.21
N LEU A 119 -0.38 -0.87 -8.59
CA LEU A 119 0.26 -0.48 -7.33
C LEU A 119 1.08 0.81 -7.47
N ARG A 120 1.61 1.11 -8.67
CA ARG A 120 2.29 2.38 -8.97
C ARG A 120 1.31 3.55 -9.03
N TRP A 121 0.11 3.31 -9.57
CA TRP A 121 -0.95 4.31 -9.63
C TRP A 121 -1.48 4.65 -8.24
N GLU A 122 -1.52 3.66 -7.34
CA GLU A 122 -1.95 3.85 -5.94
C GLU A 122 -0.86 4.47 -5.05
N ALA A 123 0.42 4.30 -5.40
CA ALA A 123 1.54 4.81 -4.61
C ALA A 123 1.87 6.29 -4.87
N ASP A 124 1.56 6.81 -6.06
CA ASP A 124 1.83 8.20 -6.45
C ASP A 124 0.54 9.04 -6.44
N ARG A 125 0.47 10.06 -5.59
CA ARG A 125 -0.71 10.92 -5.44
C ARG A 125 -1.10 11.68 -6.70
N SER A 126 -0.12 12.04 -7.54
CA SER A 126 -0.37 12.79 -8.77
C SER A 126 -1.08 11.90 -9.78
N ILE A 127 -0.58 10.67 -9.92
CA ILE A 127 -1.13 9.66 -10.82
C ILE A 127 -2.47 9.13 -10.29
N GLU A 128 -2.60 8.94 -8.97
CA GLU A 128 -3.85 8.59 -8.30
C GLU A 128 -4.93 9.64 -8.59
N ARG A 129 -4.61 10.93 -8.42
CA ARG A 129 -5.55 12.02 -8.71
C ARG A 129 -5.99 12.01 -10.16
N GLU A 130 -5.04 11.91 -11.10
CA GLU A 130 -5.35 11.82 -12.53
C GLU A 130 -6.30 10.66 -12.84
N TRP A 131 -6.09 9.51 -12.21
CA TRP A 131 -6.93 8.33 -12.37
C TRP A 131 -8.35 8.56 -11.86
N LEU A 132 -8.50 9.10 -10.65
CA LEU A 132 -9.80 9.37 -10.04
C LEU A 132 -10.59 10.43 -10.83
N GLU A 133 -9.92 11.49 -11.28
CA GLU A 133 -10.53 12.53 -12.11
C GLU A 133 -10.98 11.99 -13.47
N LYS A 134 -10.14 11.17 -14.14
CA LYS A 134 -10.52 10.49 -15.40
C LYS A 134 -11.68 9.51 -15.23
N ALA A 135 -11.82 8.91 -14.05
CA ALA A 135 -12.95 8.06 -13.72
C ALA A 135 -14.25 8.85 -13.43
N GLY A 136 -14.21 10.19 -13.48
CA GLY A 136 -15.36 11.05 -13.21
C GLY A 136 -15.70 11.21 -11.73
N LEU A 137 -14.76 10.87 -10.84
CA LEU A 137 -14.95 11.02 -9.40
C LEU A 137 -14.72 12.46 -8.97
N LYS A 138 -15.50 12.90 -7.97
CA LYS A 138 -15.36 14.23 -7.39
C LYS A 138 -14.18 14.24 -6.42
N MET A 139 -13.15 15.00 -6.77
CA MET A 139 -11.97 15.23 -5.93
C MET A 139 -12.02 16.61 -5.26
N PRO A 140 -11.47 16.77 -4.04
CA PRO A 140 -11.32 18.09 -3.44
C PRO A 140 -10.53 19.03 -4.37
N ARG A 141 -10.94 20.30 -4.42
CA ARG A 141 -10.23 21.32 -5.18
C ARG A 141 -8.81 21.48 -4.63
N GLU A 142 -7.84 21.53 -5.52
CA GLU A 142 -6.44 21.84 -5.17
C GLU A 142 -6.10 23.30 -5.45
N PHE A 143 -5.28 23.87 -4.57
CA PHE A 143 -4.74 25.21 -4.69
C PHE A 143 -3.24 25.12 -4.96
N LYS A 144 -2.80 25.65 -6.10
CA LYS A 144 -1.37 25.67 -6.47
C LYS A 144 -0.61 26.76 -5.73
N ASP A 145 -1.27 27.86 -5.42
CA ASP A 145 -0.72 28.98 -4.68
C ASP A 145 -1.46 29.13 -3.34
N PRO A 146 -0.77 29.15 -2.18
CA PRO A 146 -1.42 29.40 -0.90
C PRO A 146 -2.12 30.78 -0.82
N ARG A 147 -1.77 31.72 -1.70
CA ARG A 147 -2.46 33.02 -1.82
C ARG A 147 -3.87 32.90 -2.39
N ASP A 148 -4.18 31.80 -3.07
CA ASP A 148 -5.50 31.55 -3.65
C ASP A 148 -6.48 30.93 -2.63
N ILE A 149 -6.03 30.63 -1.41
CA ILE A 149 -6.87 30.04 -0.36
C ILE A 149 -8.03 30.98 -0.04
N ASN A 150 -9.24 30.54 -0.37
CA ASN A 150 -10.49 31.28 -0.16
C ASN A 150 -11.56 30.47 0.61
N CYS A 151 -11.18 29.32 1.16
CA CYS A 151 -12.03 28.46 1.98
C CYS A 151 -11.19 27.72 3.02
N LEU A 152 -11.83 26.92 3.88
CA LEU A 152 -11.10 26.02 4.77
C LEU A 152 -10.37 24.98 3.92
N CYS A 153 -9.05 24.88 4.11
CA CYS A 153 -8.18 23.95 3.41
C CYS A 153 -7.40 23.10 4.40
N ILE A 154 -7.02 21.90 3.98
CA ILE A 154 -6.02 21.06 4.63
C ILE A 154 -4.72 21.11 3.83
N VAL A 155 -3.63 21.37 4.52
CA VAL A 155 -2.28 21.37 3.97
C VAL A 155 -1.60 20.06 4.33
N LYS A 156 -1.13 19.35 3.30
CA LYS A 156 -0.55 18.01 3.40
C LYS A 156 0.89 18.06 2.93
N PHE A 157 1.83 17.72 3.80
CA PHE A 157 3.24 17.59 3.43
C PHE A 157 3.55 16.24 2.80
N PRO A 158 4.62 16.14 1.98
CA PRO A 158 5.10 14.87 1.44
C PRO A 158 5.51 13.93 2.58
N GLY A 159 5.34 12.62 2.38
CA GLY A 159 5.82 11.60 3.32
C GLY A 159 4.74 10.69 3.92
N ALA A 160 5.17 9.48 4.26
CA ALA A 160 4.32 8.36 4.71
C ALA A 160 3.99 8.38 6.22
N LEU A 161 3.92 9.55 6.85
CA LEU A 161 3.69 9.66 8.31
C LEU A 161 2.21 9.53 8.72
N GLY A 162 1.33 9.02 7.84
CA GLY A 162 -0.08 8.76 8.18
C GLY A 162 -0.85 10.02 8.60
N GLY A 163 -0.56 11.17 7.99
CA GLY A 163 -1.24 12.44 8.28
C GLY A 163 -0.65 13.26 9.43
N ARG A 164 0.46 12.83 10.04
CA ARG A 164 1.19 13.70 10.98
C ARG A 164 1.76 14.91 10.23
N GLY A 165 1.62 16.09 10.84
CA GLY A 165 2.07 17.36 10.26
C GLY A 165 1.03 18.06 9.40
N TYR A 166 -0.16 17.50 9.20
CA TYR A 166 -1.21 18.22 8.47
C TYR A 166 -1.80 19.32 9.33
N PHE A 167 -2.14 20.44 8.71
CA PHE A 167 -2.81 21.53 9.40
C PHE A 167 -3.90 22.15 8.52
N LEU A 168 -4.81 22.88 9.15
CA LEU A 168 -5.89 23.58 8.48
C LEU A 168 -5.56 25.06 8.29
N ALA A 169 -5.97 25.67 7.18
CA ALA A 169 -5.86 27.11 6.97
C ALA A 169 -7.09 27.62 6.23
N ARG A 170 -7.59 28.80 6.60
CA ARG A 170 -8.76 29.43 5.95
C ARG A 170 -8.40 30.54 4.96
N ASN A 171 -7.15 31.00 5.00
CA ASN A 171 -6.59 32.06 4.17
C ASN A 171 -5.05 32.00 4.19
N TYR A 172 -4.42 32.88 3.42
CA TYR A 172 -2.95 32.95 3.29
C TYR A 172 -2.23 33.33 4.60
N ASP A 173 -2.83 34.19 5.42
CA ASP A 173 -2.20 34.64 6.68
C ASP A 173 -2.11 33.49 7.69
N GLU A 174 -3.21 32.75 7.89
CA GLU A 174 -3.21 31.54 8.72
C GLU A 174 -2.22 30.49 8.23
N PHE A 175 -2.11 30.32 6.90
CA PHE A 175 -1.14 29.42 6.30
C PHE A 175 0.29 29.83 6.69
N LYS A 176 0.63 31.11 6.52
CA LYS A 176 1.97 31.64 6.81
C LYS A 176 2.33 31.54 8.28
N GLU A 177 1.40 31.85 9.18
CA GLU A 177 1.60 31.73 10.63
C GLU A 177 1.92 30.30 11.05
N LYS A 178 1.11 29.33 10.58
CA LYS A 178 1.29 27.91 10.92
C LYS A 178 2.58 27.35 10.34
N VAL A 179 2.91 27.69 9.10
CA VAL A 179 4.18 27.30 8.48
C VAL A 179 5.36 27.82 9.30
N LYS A 180 5.35 29.12 9.67
CA LYS A 180 6.41 29.72 10.47
C LYS A 180 6.58 29.03 11.83
N GLU A 181 5.47 28.72 12.49
CA GLU A 181 5.47 27.99 13.76
C GLU A 181 6.08 26.59 13.60
N MET A 182 5.66 25.85 12.57
CA MET A 182 6.13 24.48 12.34
C MET A 182 7.60 24.41 11.94
N VAL A 183 8.09 25.36 11.13
CA VAL A 183 9.52 25.51 10.81
C VAL A 183 10.32 25.82 12.08
N SER A 184 9.83 26.74 12.94
CA SER A 184 10.51 27.09 14.18
C SER A 184 10.64 25.92 15.16
N LYS A 185 9.71 24.97 15.10
CA LYS A 185 9.69 23.73 15.88
C LYS A 185 10.51 22.60 15.23
N GLY A 186 11.15 22.85 14.08
CA GLY A 186 11.88 21.83 13.32
C GLY A 186 10.99 20.69 12.80
N SER A 187 9.68 20.93 12.67
CA SER A 187 8.72 19.90 12.26
C SER A 187 8.60 19.75 10.75
N ILE A 188 8.96 20.80 9.99
CA ILE A 188 8.96 20.84 8.52
C ILE A 188 10.13 21.69 8.01
N THR A 189 10.57 21.42 6.78
CA THR A 189 11.62 22.14 6.06
C THR A 189 11.04 23.05 4.97
N GLU A 190 11.86 23.92 4.37
CA GLU A 190 11.43 24.72 3.22
C GLU A 190 11.07 23.87 1.98
N GLU A 191 11.74 22.72 1.84
CA GLU A 191 11.43 21.75 0.80
C GLU A 191 10.04 21.13 0.99
N ASP A 192 9.68 20.80 2.23
CA ASP A 192 8.35 20.27 2.56
C ASP A 192 7.25 21.27 2.19
N ILE A 193 7.46 22.56 2.46
CA ILE A 193 6.52 23.64 2.13
C ILE A 193 6.31 23.73 0.63
N THR A 194 7.40 23.68 -0.15
CA THR A 194 7.36 23.77 -1.61
C THR A 194 6.60 22.61 -2.24
N ASN A 195 6.70 21.43 -1.63
CA ASN A 195 6.05 20.21 -2.08
C ASN A 195 4.69 19.94 -1.38
N ALA A 196 4.19 20.90 -0.60
CA ALA A 196 2.93 20.72 0.12
C ALA A 196 1.72 20.72 -0.83
N THR A 197 0.80 19.80 -0.62
CA THR A 197 -0.50 19.78 -1.30
C THR A 197 -1.52 20.55 -0.47
N ILE A 198 -2.15 21.57 -1.08
CA ILE A 198 -3.21 22.36 -0.45
C ILE A 198 -4.54 21.94 -1.07
N GLN A 199 -5.42 21.36 -0.26
CA GLN A 199 -6.73 20.86 -0.71
C GLN A 199 -7.87 21.50 0.08
N GLU A 200 -8.99 21.75 -0.59
CA GLU A 200 -10.25 22.10 0.07
C GLU A 200 -10.59 21.06 1.15
N TYR A 201 -10.93 21.55 2.35
CA TYR A 201 -11.36 20.70 3.44
C TYR A 201 -12.83 20.36 3.29
N ILE A 202 -13.12 19.10 2.96
CA ILE A 202 -14.49 18.61 2.83
C ILE A 202 -15.06 18.31 4.23
N THR A 203 -16.11 19.03 4.60
CA THR A 203 -16.85 18.77 5.84
C THR A 203 -17.89 17.68 5.59
N GLY A 204 -17.75 16.55 6.27
CA GLY A 204 -18.63 15.40 6.07
C GLY A 204 -18.25 14.21 6.95
N VAL A 205 -18.99 13.12 6.77
CA VAL A 205 -18.72 11.85 7.44
C VAL A 205 -17.74 11.05 6.58
N ASN A 206 -16.69 10.52 7.22
CA ASN A 206 -15.76 9.62 6.54
C ASN A 206 -16.42 8.26 6.29
N MET A 207 -16.43 7.84 5.02
CA MET A 207 -16.88 6.51 4.62
C MET A 207 -15.81 5.83 3.79
N TYR A 208 -15.45 4.60 4.16
CA TYR A 208 -14.50 3.76 3.44
C TYR A 208 -15.27 2.63 2.78
N LEU A 209 -15.38 2.67 1.46
CA LEU A 209 -16.10 1.68 0.67
C LEU A 209 -15.12 0.61 0.20
N SER A 210 -15.37 -0.65 0.58
CA SER A 210 -14.59 -1.80 0.13
C SER A 210 -15.30 -2.48 -1.04
N TYR A 211 -14.61 -2.54 -2.18
CA TYR A 211 -15.12 -3.15 -3.41
C TYR A 211 -14.33 -4.42 -3.73
N PHE A 212 -14.94 -5.33 -4.48
CA PHE A 212 -14.29 -6.48 -5.10
C PHE A 212 -14.78 -6.61 -6.54
N TYR A 213 -13.90 -6.45 -7.52
CA TYR A 213 -14.19 -6.65 -8.93
C TYR A 213 -13.81 -8.06 -9.35
N SER A 214 -14.78 -8.83 -9.83
CA SER A 214 -14.56 -10.17 -10.38
C SER A 214 -14.60 -10.11 -11.91
N PRO A 215 -13.49 -10.40 -12.62
CA PRO A 215 -13.49 -10.46 -14.09
C PRO A 215 -14.11 -11.75 -14.64
N LEU A 216 -14.53 -12.68 -13.77
CA LEU A 216 -15.13 -13.96 -14.13
C LEU A 216 -16.67 -13.93 -14.12
N SER A 217 -17.25 -12.80 -13.74
CA SER A 217 -18.67 -12.60 -13.45
C SER A 217 -19.35 -11.78 -14.53
#